data_AF-A0A352Z3S0-F1
#
_entry.id   AF-A0A352Z3S0-F1
#
_cell.length_a   1.000
_cell.length_b   1.000
_cell.length_c   1.000
_cell.angle_alpha   90.00
_cell.angle_beta   90.00
_cell.angle_gamma   90.00
#
_symmetry.space_group_name_H-M   'P 1'
#
loop_
_entity.id
_entity.type
_entity.pdbx_description
1 polymer ?
#
loop_
_entity_poly.entity_id
_entity_poly.type
_entity_poly.pdbx_seq_one_letter_code
_entity_poly.pdbx_strand_id
1 'polypeptide(L)' 'MKRRIDTGSFIVIIVTFIFFTLALFTKGLTHDILLEAGILLVSVKLIIMGCRTAAFHDHIINEIKKLNDCINKNT' A
#
# COMPACT_ATOMS: atom_id res chain seq x y z
N MET A 1 -1.76 -13.21 -12.61
CA MET A 1 -2.57 -12.37 -11.69
C MET A 1 -2.08 -10.93 -11.79
N LYS A 2 -2.86 -10.04 -12.42
CA LYS A 2 -2.43 -8.68 -12.80
C LYS A 2 -2.26 -7.86 -11.52
N ARG A 3 -1.01 -7.68 -11.06
CA ARG A 3 -0.59 -6.79 -9.96
C ARG A 3 -0.94 -5.34 -10.32
N ARG A 4 -2.22 -5.01 -10.34
CA ARG A 4 -2.65 -3.62 -10.43
C ARG A 4 -2.52 -3.09 -9.02
N ILE A 5 -1.44 -2.36 -8.78
CA ILE A 5 -1.46 -1.33 -7.73
C ILE A 5 -2.79 -0.62 -7.94
N ASP A 6 -3.65 -0.66 -6.93
CA ASP A 6 -5.00 -0.15 -7.06
C ASP A 6 -4.91 1.29 -7.54
N THR A 7 -5.63 1.64 -8.61
CA THR A 7 -5.49 2.95 -9.27
C THR A 7 -5.68 4.08 -8.25
N GLY A 8 -6.54 3.86 -7.24
CA GLY A 8 -6.72 4.76 -6.12
C GLY A 8 -5.45 4.93 -5.27
N SER A 9 -4.74 3.84 -4.94
CA SER A 9 -3.46 3.93 -4.23
C SER A 9 -2.40 4.70 -5.01
N PHE A 10 -2.35 4.53 -6.33
CA PHE A 10 -1.41 5.28 -7.18
C PHE A 10 -1.72 6.78 -7.24
N ILE A 11 -3.01 7.14 -7.32
CA ILE A 11 -3.46 8.54 -7.27
C ILE A 11 -3.10 9.18 -5.94
N VAL A 12 -3.33 8.49 -4.82
CA VAL A 12 -3.00 8.97 -3.48
C VAL A 12 -1.49 9.20 -3.33
N ILE A 13 -0.65 8.29 -3.87
CA ILE A 13 0.82 8.49 -3.90
C ILE A 13 1.19 9.78 -4.62
N ILE A 14 0.65 9.99 -5.82
CA ILE A 14 0.98 11.14 -6.64
C ILE A 14 0.52 12.44 -5.98
N VAL A 15 -0.70 12.50 -5.48
CA VAL A 15 -1.23 13.69 -4.78
C VAL A 15 -0.39 14.03 -3.55
N THR A 16 -0.05 13.03 -2.74
CA THR A 16 0.82 13.21 -1.56
C THR A 16 2.22 13.68 -1.95
N PHE A 17 2.79 13.16 -3.04
CA PHE A 17 4.09 13.58 -3.54
C PHE A 17 4.09 15.03 -4.05
N ILE A 18 3.02 15.45 -4.73
CA ILE A 18 2.85 16.84 -5.20
C ILE A 18 2.73 17.79 -4.00
N PHE A 19 1.89 17.46 -3.01
CA PHE A 19 1.74 18.27 -1.80
C PHE A 19 3.05 18.35 -1.00
N PHE A 20 3.79 17.24 -0.89
CA PHE A 20 5.10 17.20 -0.24
C PHE A 20 6.12 18.11 -0.95
N THR A 21 6.16 18.05 -2.29
CA THR A 21 7.04 18.90 -3.09
C THR A 21 6.67 20.38 -2.92
N LEU A 22 5.38 20.72 -2.98
CA LEU A 22 4.89 22.08 -2.75
C LEU A 22 5.21 22.60 -1.35
N ALA A 23 5.09 21.77 -0.31
CA ALA A 23 5.45 22.13 1.06
C ALA A 23 6.94 22.46 1.20
N LEU A 24 7.82 21.61 0.65
CA LEU A 24 9.28 21.83 0.62
C LEU A 24 9.67 23.16 -0.03
N PHE A 25 9.01 23.53 -1.13
CA PHE A 25 9.28 24.79 -1.84
C PHE A 25 8.67 26.02 -1.16
N THR A 26 7.57 25.87 -0.42
CA THR A 26 6.87 27.00 0.22
C THR A 26 7.42 27.35 1.61
N LYS A 27 7.86 26.36 2.40
CA LYS A 27 8.40 26.58 3.75
C LYS A 27 9.92 26.58 3.84
N GLY A 28 10.60 26.05 2.82
CA GLY A 28 12.06 25.97 2.75
C GLY A 28 12.62 24.77 3.54
N LEU A 29 13.68 24.17 3.01
CA LEU A 29 14.33 22.92 3.47
C LEU A 29 14.70 22.85 4.97
N THR A 30 14.68 23.96 5.70
CA THR A 30 15.18 24.04 7.08
C THR A 30 14.06 24.08 8.14
N HIS A 31 12.84 24.48 7.77
CA HIS A 31 11.72 24.55 8.71
C HIS A 31 10.82 23.33 8.49
N ASP A 32 10.87 22.33 9.39
CA ASP A 32 9.97 21.15 9.43
C ASP A 32 10.27 19.93 8.53
N ILE A 33 11.51 19.73 8.08
CA ILE A 33 11.90 18.56 7.25
C ILE A 33 11.56 17.19 7.88
N LEU A 34 11.63 17.07 9.22
CA LEU A 34 11.30 15.85 9.96
C LEU A 34 9.80 15.60 10.01
N LEU A 35 8.99 16.66 10.11
CA LEU A 35 7.54 16.56 10.11
C LEU A 35 7.04 16.12 8.72
N GLU A 36 7.61 16.72 7.68
CA GLU A 36 7.25 16.45 6.28
C GLU A 36 7.73 15.05 5.83
N ALA A 37 8.95 14.65 6.21
CA ALA A 37 9.45 13.31 5.98
C ALA A 37 8.64 12.25 6.75
N GLY A 38 8.19 12.54 7.98
CA GLY A 38 7.33 11.66 8.76
C GLY A 38 5.98 11.37 8.08
N ILE A 39 5.34 12.39 7.51
CA ILE A 39 4.07 12.24 6.78
C ILE A 39 4.26 11.43 5.50
N LEU A 40 5.35 11.64 4.76
CA LEU A 40 5.71 10.84 3.59
C LEU A 40 5.92 9.36 3.97
N LEU A 41 6.63 9.10 5.07
CA LEU A 41 6.98 7.76 5.52
C LEU A 41 5.74 7.01 6.05
N VAL A 42 4.81 7.70 6.72
CA VAL A 42 3.51 7.15 7.11
C VAL A 42 2.68 6.79 5.87
N SER A 43 2.66 7.65 4.85
CA SER A 43 1.94 7.39 3.60
C SER A 43 2.46 6.15 2.88
N VAL A 44 3.79 6.06 2.68
CA VAL A 44 4.44 4.88 2.07
C VAL A 44 4.16 3.61 2.88
N LYS A 45 4.21 3.68 4.22
CA LYS A 45 3.93 2.54 5.09
C LYS A 45 2.50 2.04 4.95
N LEU A 46 1.51 2.94 4.88
CA LEU A 46 0.10 2.57 4.68
C LEU A 46 -0.12 1.88 3.33
N ILE A 47 0.56 2.36 2.28
CA ILE A 47 0.48 1.76 0.95
C ILE A 47 1.12 0.36 0.92
N ILE A 48 2.30 0.21 1.51
CA ILE A 48 2.98 -1.11 1.62
C ILE A 48 2.13 -2.09 2.43
N MET A 49 1.51 -1.62 3.51
CA MET A 49 0.62 -2.43 4.34
C MET A 49 -0.61 -2.90 3.57
N GLY A 50 -1.25 -2.03 2.78
CA GLY A 50 -2.35 -2.40 1.89
C GLY A 50 -1.94 -3.46 0.86
N CYS A 51 -0.78 -3.30 0.22
CA CYS A 51 -0.25 -4.26 -0.75
C CYS A 51 0.02 -5.63 -0.10
N ARG A 52 0.59 -5.64 1.11
CA ARG A 52 0.92 -6.87 1.83
C ARG A 52 -0.33 -7.59 2.32
N THR A 53 -1.35 -6.86 2.78
CA THR A 53 -2.65 -7.43 3.15
C THR A 53 -3.34 -8.08 1.96
N ALA A 54 -3.31 -7.44 0.78
CA ALA A 54 -3.88 -8.02 -0.44
C ALA A 54 -3.20 -9.34 -0.83
N ALA A 55 -1.86 -9.38 -0.80
CA ALA A 55 -1.11 -10.61 -1.08
C ALA A 55 -1.40 -11.73 -0.05
N PHE A 56 -1.60 -11.36 1.21
CA PHE A 56 -1.95 -12.31 2.26
C PHE A 56 -3.37 -12.87 2.09
N HIS A 57 -4.31 -12.03 1.64
CA HIS A 57 -5.69 -12.44 1.37
C HIS A 57 -5.77 -13.47 0.24
N ASP A 58 -5.00 -13.28 -0.84
CA ASP A 58 -4.89 -14.26 -1.93
C ASP A 58 -4.35 -15.60 -1.44
N HIS A 59 -3.33 -15.56 -0.56
CA HIS A 59 -2.78 -16.78 0.02
C HIS A 59 -3.82 -17.52 0.87
N ILE A 60 -4.60 -16.81 1.70
CA ILE A 60 -5.68 -17.39 2.51
C ILE A 60 -6.73 -18.05 1.62
N ILE A 61 -7.21 -17.36 0.57
CA ILE A 61 -8.24 -17.91 -0.32
C ILE A 61 -7.73 -19.18 -1.02
N ASN A 62 -6.47 -19.19 -1.44
CA ASN A 62 -5.89 -20.34 -2.10
C ASN A 62 -5.74 -21.54 -1.16
N GLU A 63 -5.41 -21.31 0.11
CA GLU A 63 -5.37 -22.36 1.15
C GLU A 63 -6.77 -22.89 1.49
N ILE A 64 -7.78 -22.02 1.60
CA ILE A 64 -9.19 -22.46 1.78
C ILE A 64 -9.63 -23.33 0.59
N LYS A 65 -9.28 -22.93 -0.63
CA LYS A 65 -9.62 -23.69 -1.84
C LYS A 65 -8.97 -25.08 -1.84
N LYS A 66 -7.67 -25.17 -1.53
CA LYS A 66 -6.97 -26.46 -1.38
C LYS A 66 -7.61 -27.35 -0.32
N LEU A 67 -8.00 -26.78 0.82
CA LEU A 67 -8.67 -27.54 1.89
C LEU A 67 -9.98 -28.14 1.41
N ASN A 68 -10.80 -27.34 0.71
CA ASN A 68 -12.07 -27.81 0.16
C ASN A 68 -11.88 -28.92 -0.88
N ASP A 69 -10.90 -28.76 -1.78
CA ASP A 69 -10.56 -29.76 -2.80
C ASP A 69 -10.06 -31.09 -2.15
N CYS A 70 -9.28 -31.01 -1.07
CA CYS A 70 -8.82 -32.19 -0.32
C CYS A 70 -9.98 -32.93 0.36
N ILE A 71 -10.96 -32.21 0.92
CA ILE A 71 -12.13 -32.81 1.57
C ILE A 71 -13.02 -33.49 0.53
N ASN A 72 -13.31 -32.80 -0.59
CA ASN A 72 -14.16 -33.31 -1.66
C ASN A 72 -13.56 -34.51 -2.41
N LYS A 73 -12.23 -34.65 -2.42
CA LYS A 73 -11.54 -35.80 -3.05
C LYS A 73 -11.50 -37.04 -2.14
N ASN A 74 -11.79 -36.91 -0.85
CA ASN A 74 -11.78 -37.98 0.13
C ASN A 74 -13.20 -38.53 0.44
N THR A 75 -14.21 -38.09 -0.31
CA THR A 75 -15.58 -38.64 -0.31
C THR A 75 -15.85 -39.27 -1.67
#